data_AF-A0A0E0QIN8-F1
#
_entry.id   AF-A0A0E0QIN8-F1
#
_cell.length_a   1.000
_cell.length_b   1.000
_cell.length_c   1.000
_cell.angle_alpha   90.00
_cell.angle_beta   90.00
_cell.angle_gamma   90.00
#
_symmetry.space_group_name_H-M   'P 1'
#
loop_
_entity.id
_entity.type
_entity.pdbx_description
1 polymer ?
#
loop_
_entity_poly.entity_id
_entity_poly.type
_entity_poly.pdbx_seq_one_letter_code
_entity_poly.pdbx_strand_id
1 'polypeptide(L)'
;MGFNPIGPRKLGPSTYKPALRDGKPKTLVSLTVPSLRLRSTRRRRRRRRRRRRPRLRLRPRRGIPSRLLRSLRHLSAEQGRGADLHLASRAGEGILNIVRMAWSQSARKPMIGLLFRAQQHSARGYSYSAFQAHLSSSNVDQSATLLRRFSSEVPASEQMNLIKQLRERTSAPIKDVKASLVSCNWDIDVAQKDLRKRGVVLAAKKSSRTAAEGLLAIAQDEKRAAVVELNCETDFVARNDVFQYLASSLAKLALSARDPGELVFPFGPDYLENLNVNLDHPKLSGETTVQSAVTEVAAMVGENVKFRRGFIMSTTAHGVVCSYMHTCPQPGLGRLAGLITLEAEDSNAPLDALQRVGKSIAMHIVATKPLFLSKELVSASAVENERDILRTQAESSGKSQMAMEKMVEGRLRKYFEEVVLLEQKYVVNDSTNIKSVLNDLSKEVGSKVTVGNFARMEVGEGVSKILIVTGKRKEWILSK
;
A
#
# COMPACT_ATOMS: atom_id res chain seq x y z
N MET A 1 31.36 -37.75 -31.17
CA MET A 1 31.97 -38.84 -31.98
C MET A 1 33.32 -38.28 -32.39
N GLY A 2 34.50 -38.80 -32.06
CA GLY A 2 34.98 -40.19 -31.88
C GLY A 2 36.21 -40.34 -32.81
N PHE A 3 37.31 -41.05 -32.52
CA PHE A 3 37.66 -41.98 -31.43
C PHE A 3 39.19 -41.96 -31.14
N ASN A 4 39.61 -42.66 -30.08
CA ASN A 4 41.01 -43.00 -29.71
C ASN A 4 41.63 -44.10 -30.65
N PRO A 5 42.92 -44.53 -30.57
CA PRO A 5 43.80 -44.69 -29.37
C PRO A 5 45.29 -44.25 -29.57
N ILE A 6 46.23 -44.41 -28.62
CA ILE A 6 47.02 -45.62 -28.24
C ILE A 6 47.75 -45.39 -26.89
N GLY A 7 48.01 -46.46 -26.10
CA GLY A 7 48.90 -46.47 -24.92
C GLY A 7 50.02 -47.53 -25.07
N PRO A 8 50.55 -48.18 -24.01
CA PRO A 8 50.39 -47.96 -22.56
C PRO A 8 51.72 -48.05 -21.75
N ARG A 9 51.67 -47.85 -20.41
CA ARG A 9 52.17 -48.78 -19.35
C ARG A 9 52.11 -48.16 -17.94
N LYS A 10 52.07 -49.03 -16.92
CA LYS A 10 52.18 -48.69 -15.47
C LYS A 10 53.45 -49.32 -14.90
N LEU A 11 53.99 -48.76 -13.81
CA LEU A 11 54.67 -49.50 -12.73
C LEU A 11 54.92 -48.58 -11.50
N GLY A 12 55.25 -49.19 -10.35
CA GLY A 12 55.65 -48.61 -9.06
C GLY A 12 55.93 -49.78 -8.09
N PRO A 13 55.95 -49.63 -6.75
CA PRO A 13 56.30 -48.48 -5.90
C PRO A 13 57.37 -48.82 -4.81
N SER A 14 58.04 -47.83 -4.20
CA SER A 14 58.84 -47.96 -2.95
C SER A 14 59.22 -46.55 -2.44
N THR A 15 58.81 -46.05 -1.27
CA THR A 15 59.36 -46.22 0.10
C THR A 15 60.86 -45.99 0.30
N TYR A 16 61.25 -44.91 1.02
CA TYR A 16 61.91 -44.98 2.35
C TYR A 16 62.10 -43.59 3.04
N LYS A 17 62.31 -43.64 4.36
CA LYS A 17 62.67 -42.60 5.37
C LYS A 17 63.44 -43.39 6.49
N PRO A 18 64.09 -42.84 7.55
CA PRO A 18 64.01 -41.51 8.17
C PRO A 18 65.41 -40.99 8.67
N ALA A 19 65.46 -40.50 9.93
CA ALA A 19 66.63 -40.29 10.81
C ALA A 19 67.37 -38.92 10.68
N LEU A 20 67.92 -38.31 11.75
CA LEU A 20 67.76 -38.51 13.21
C LEU A 20 68.24 -37.26 14.01
N ARG A 21 67.91 -37.18 15.32
CA ARG A 21 68.38 -36.19 16.33
C ARG A 21 67.97 -34.73 16.05
N ASP A 22 68.15 -33.74 16.93
CA ASP A 22 67.98 -33.62 18.41
C ASP A 22 67.68 -32.12 18.72
N GLY A 23 67.28 -31.65 19.91
CA GLY A 23 67.14 -32.30 21.22
C GLY A 23 66.15 -31.55 22.15
N LYS A 24 66.35 -31.60 23.48
CA LYS A 24 65.37 -31.24 24.53
C LYS A 24 66.07 -30.92 25.89
N PRO A 25 65.37 -30.53 26.99
CA PRO A 25 64.30 -29.50 27.14
C PRO A 25 64.43 -28.69 28.47
N LYS A 26 63.46 -27.79 28.80
CA LYS A 26 62.86 -27.70 30.15
C LYS A 26 61.53 -26.90 30.25
N THR A 27 60.71 -27.37 31.18
CA THR A 27 59.39 -27.02 31.78
C THR A 27 58.97 -25.54 32.01
N LEU A 28 57.73 -25.17 32.44
CA LEU A 28 56.32 -25.68 32.40
C LEU A 28 55.46 -24.90 33.44
N VAL A 29 54.32 -24.27 33.09
CA VAL A 29 53.15 -24.00 34.00
C VAL A 29 51.84 -24.02 33.19
N SER A 30 50.71 -24.41 33.80
CA SER A 30 49.35 -24.42 33.22
C SER A 30 48.26 -24.12 34.28
N LEU A 31 47.01 -23.90 33.85
CA LEU A 31 45.70 -24.02 34.56
C LEU A 31 44.63 -23.33 33.67
N THR A 32 43.72 -23.97 32.91
CA THR A 32 42.72 -25.06 33.14
C THR A 32 41.35 -24.55 33.63
N VAL A 33 40.29 -24.91 32.89
CA VAL A 33 38.88 -24.52 33.09
C VAL A 33 38.09 -25.64 33.79
N PRO A 34 37.11 -25.33 34.67
CA PRO A 34 36.10 -26.28 35.12
C PRO A 34 34.67 -25.95 34.64
N SER A 35 33.83 -26.97 34.49
CA SER A 35 32.38 -26.81 34.30
C SER A 35 31.59 -28.02 34.84
N LEU A 36 30.30 -27.81 35.13
CA LEU A 36 29.17 -28.76 35.25
C LEU A 36 28.40 -28.91 36.59
N ARG A 37 27.10 -29.14 36.39
CA ARG A 37 26.05 -29.79 37.22
C ARG A 37 25.29 -28.97 38.27
N LEU A 38 24.05 -29.44 38.49
CA LEU A 38 22.96 -28.78 39.21
C LEU A 38 22.63 -29.51 40.52
N ARG A 39 22.01 -28.80 41.48
CA ARG A 39 20.70 -29.22 42.04
C ARG A 39 19.98 -28.18 42.92
N SER A 40 18.66 -28.10 42.70
CA SER A 40 17.55 -27.84 43.64
C SER A 40 17.62 -26.74 44.73
N THR A 41 16.71 -25.77 44.57
CA THR A 41 15.79 -25.20 45.58
C THR A 41 16.31 -24.44 46.83
N ARG A 42 15.93 -23.15 46.92
CA ARG A 42 15.07 -22.66 48.03
C ARG A 42 14.31 -21.38 47.65
N ARG A 43 13.10 -21.21 48.20
CA ARG A 43 12.17 -20.10 47.91
C ARG A 43 12.63 -18.78 48.55
N ARG A 44 12.60 -17.66 47.81
CA ARG A 44 12.43 -16.30 48.40
C ARG A 44 11.36 -15.50 47.63
N ARG A 45 10.51 -14.79 48.38
CA ARG A 45 9.24 -14.19 47.90
C ARG A 45 9.49 -12.83 47.22
N ARG A 46 9.11 -12.66 45.94
CA ARG A 46 9.02 -11.33 45.29
C ARG A 46 7.87 -10.51 45.90
N ARG A 47 8.17 -9.45 46.67
CA ARG A 47 7.16 -8.49 47.17
C ARG A 47 6.57 -7.67 46.01
N ARG A 48 5.26 -7.78 45.75
CA ARG A 48 4.55 -6.98 44.74
C ARG A 48 4.47 -5.50 45.15
N ARG A 49 5.31 -4.62 44.58
CA ARG A 49 5.13 -3.15 44.68
C ARG A 49 3.96 -2.70 43.80
N ARG A 50 2.77 -2.48 44.41
CA ARG A 50 1.60 -1.89 43.74
C ARG A 50 1.88 -0.44 43.33
N ARG A 51 2.17 -0.15 42.05
CA ARG A 51 2.14 1.23 41.52
C ARG A 51 0.69 1.71 41.48
N ARG A 52 0.33 2.70 42.30
CA ARG A 52 -0.98 3.38 42.27
C ARG A 52 -1.03 4.29 41.02
N ARG A 53 -2.11 4.22 40.23
CA ARG A 53 -2.41 5.23 39.21
C ARG A 53 -2.90 6.53 39.89
N PRO A 54 -2.42 7.72 39.50
CA PRO A 54 -3.10 8.97 39.87
C PRO A 54 -4.48 9.03 39.20
N ARG A 55 -5.50 9.52 39.92
CA ARG A 55 -6.79 9.89 39.32
C ARG A 55 -6.70 11.33 38.84
N LEU A 56 -6.90 11.57 37.54
CA LEU A 56 -7.14 12.91 37.03
C LEU A 56 -8.44 13.46 37.65
N ARG A 57 -8.34 14.57 38.39
CA ARG A 57 -9.51 15.29 38.90
C ARG A 57 -9.99 16.27 37.84
N LEU A 58 -11.24 16.14 37.42
CA LEU A 58 -11.95 17.21 36.72
C LEU A 58 -12.09 18.43 37.65
N ARG A 59 -11.94 19.64 37.12
CA ARG A 59 -12.38 20.90 37.74
C ARG A 59 -13.29 21.66 36.76
N PRO A 60 -14.35 22.34 37.24
CA PRO A 60 -15.39 22.93 36.37
C PRO A 60 -15.04 24.34 35.86
N ARG A 61 -15.85 24.81 34.89
CA ARG A 61 -15.81 26.15 34.29
C ARG A 61 -15.88 27.30 35.31
N ARG A 62 -14.99 28.28 35.12
CA ARG A 62 -15.20 29.75 35.23
C ARG A 62 -14.27 30.38 34.18
N GLY A 63 -14.50 31.56 33.59
CA GLY A 63 -15.60 32.53 33.67
C GLY A 63 -15.08 33.84 33.07
N ILE A 64 -15.83 34.51 32.20
CA ILE A 64 -15.37 35.73 31.50
C ILE A 64 -15.50 36.96 32.41
N PRO A 65 -14.48 37.84 32.44
CA PRO A 65 -14.66 39.27 32.64
C PRO A 65 -14.28 40.05 31.37
N SER A 66 -15.02 41.11 31.07
CA SER A 66 -14.76 42.04 29.97
C SER A 66 -14.62 43.47 30.49
N ARG A 67 -13.70 44.26 29.88
CA ARG A 67 -13.86 45.71 29.58
C ARG A 67 -12.54 46.39 29.19
N LEU A 68 -12.51 46.89 27.96
CA LEU A 68 -12.02 48.22 27.55
C LEU A 68 -12.89 48.56 26.32
N LEU A 69 -13.91 49.40 26.50
CA LEU A 69 -13.90 50.84 26.22
C LEU A 69 -13.69 51.17 24.72
N ARG A 70 -14.49 51.98 24.01
CA ARG A 70 -15.90 52.47 24.04
C ARG A 70 -15.91 53.82 23.28
N SER A 71 -16.06 53.76 21.96
CA SER A 71 -16.46 54.88 21.09
C SER A 71 -16.78 54.33 19.70
N LEU A 72 -17.78 54.80 18.95
CA LEU A 72 -18.92 55.69 19.25
C LEU A 72 -20.13 55.23 18.38
N ARG A 73 -21.34 55.70 18.69
CA ARG A 73 -22.52 55.63 17.79
C ARG A 73 -22.61 56.98 17.01
N HIS A 74 -23.51 57.26 16.06
CA HIS A 74 -24.89 56.82 15.77
C HIS A 74 -25.30 57.34 14.36
N LEU A 75 -26.42 56.86 13.78
CA LEU A 75 -27.18 57.46 12.64
C LEU A 75 -26.44 57.42 11.27
N SER A 76 -27.05 57.46 10.07
CA SER A 76 -28.42 57.20 9.55
C SER A 76 -28.23 56.60 8.13
N ALA A 77 -29.02 55.65 7.62
CA ALA A 77 -30.41 55.72 7.14
C ALA A 77 -30.65 56.65 5.92
N GLU A 78 -30.94 56.01 4.77
CA GLU A 78 -31.74 56.46 3.59
C GLU A 78 -31.20 57.44 2.50
N GLN A 79 -31.58 57.09 1.24
CA GLN A 79 -31.77 57.91 0.00
C GLN A 79 -30.58 58.71 -0.58
N GLY A 80 -30.36 58.86 -1.90
CA GLY A 80 -30.94 58.23 -3.10
C GLY A 80 -31.47 59.21 -4.17
N ARG A 81 -30.77 59.42 -5.31
CA ARG A 81 -31.24 60.05 -6.59
C ARG A 81 -30.13 60.13 -7.67
N GLY A 82 -30.51 60.32 -8.96
CA GLY A 82 -29.63 60.50 -10.13
C GLY A 82 -29.31 59.19 -10.89
N ALA A 83 -29.62 58.95 -12.17
CA ALA A 83 -29.96 59.77 -13.36
C ALA A 83 -28.75 60.54 -13.97
N ASP A 84 -28.51 60.59 -15.30
CA ASP A 84 -29.34 60.07 -16.42
C ASP A 84 -28.61 59.84 -17.78
N LEU A 85 -29.26 59.08 -18.67
CA LEU A 85 -29.29 59.13 -20.16
C LEU A 85 -28.07 58.92 -21.13
N HIS A 86 -28.43 58.40 -22.33
CA HIS A 86 -27.83 58.54 -23.69
C HIS A 86 -26.50 57.81 -24.06
N LEU A 87 -26.26 57.35 -25.33
CA LEU A 87 -27.09 56.99 -26.51
C LEU A 87 -26.23 56.28 -27.60
N ALA A 88 -26.82 55.34 -28.40
CA ALA A 88 -26.40 54.98 -29.79
C ALA A 88 -25.01 54.28 -30.03
N SER A 89 -24.72 53.62 -31.18
CA SER A 89 -25.51 52.97 -32.25
C SER A 89 -24.60 52.27 -33.31
N ARG A 90 -24.95 51.05 -33.77
CA ARG A 90 -24.55 50.40 -35.07
C ARG A 90 -23.05 50.10 -35.32
N ALA A 91 -22.61 49.30 -36.31
CA ALA A 91 -23.17 48.14 -37.05
C ALA A 91 -22.06 47.46 -37.92
N GLY A 92 -22.37 46.33 -38.59
CA GLY A 92 -21.48 45.56 -39.48
C GLY A 92 -20.99 44.27 -38.79
N GLU A 93 -21.45 43.04 -39.09
CA GLU A 93 -21.88 42.33 -40.32
C GLU A 93 -20.75 41.84 -41.23
N GLY A 94 -20.82 40.55 -41.60
CA GLY A 94 -19.83 39.78 -42.36
C GLY A 94 -19.85 38.29 -41.95
N ILE A 95 -20.71 37.40 -42.48
CA ILE A 95 -20.62 36.72 -43.80
C ILE A 95 -19.48 35.67 -43.82
N LEU A 96 -19.69 34.35 -44.02
CA LEU A 96 -20.90 33.56 -44.29
C LEU A 96 -20.66 32.04 -44.10
N ASN A 97 -21.73 31.26 -43.80
CA ASN A 97 -21.92 29.84 -44.21
C ASN A 97 -20.95 28.73 -43.68
N ILE A 98 -21.30 27.42 -43.59
CA ILE A 98 -22.51 26.67 -44.01
C ILE A 98 -22.80 25.42 -43.12
N VAL A 99 -24.07 25.16 -42.79
CA VAL A 99 -24.82 23.84 -42.84
C VAL A 99 -24.19 22.56 -42.20
N ARG A 100 -24.87 21.69 -41.41
CA ARG A 100 -26.30 21.54 -41.02
C ARG A 100 -26.50 20.52 -39.86
N MET A 101 -27.61 20.66 -39.10
CA MET A 101 -28.55 19.61 -38.56
C MET A 101 -28.02 18.34 -37.82
N ALA A 102 -28.78 17.63 -36.98
CA ALA A 102 -30.16 17.74 -36.48
C ALA A 102 -30.20 17.22 -35.00
N TRP A 103 -30.93 17.82 -34.06
CA TRP A 103 -32.37 17.60 -33.73
C TRP A 103 -32.72 16.13 -33.38
N SER A 104 -33.50 15.81 -32.34
CA SER A 104 -34.05 16.63 -31.23
C SER A 104 -34.61 15.78 -30.08
N GLN A 105 -34.95 16.45 -28.97
CA GLN A 105 -36.01 16.23 -27.95
C GLN A 105 -37.07 15.10 -28.22
N SER A 106 -37.75 14.51 -27.23
CA SER A 106 -38.15 15.02 -25.90
C SER A 106 -38.44 13.90 -24.87
N ALA A 107 -39.11 14.20 -23.75
CA ALA A 107 -39.23 13.31 -22.58
C ALA A 107 -40.63 13.24 -21.92
N ARG A 108 -40.78 12.31 -20.95
CA ARG A 108 -41.78 12.20 -19.85
C ARG A 108 -43.03 11.27 -20.03
N LYS A 109 -42.84 10.04 -19.54
CA LYS A 109 -43.66 9.35 -18.49
C LYS A 109 -45.11 8.89 -18.79
N PRO A 110 -45.71 7.98 -17.95
CA PRO A 110 -46.63 6.93 -18.43
C PRO A 110 -48.09 7.03 -17.94
N MET A 111 -48.94 6.10 -18.38
CA MET A 111 -50.29 5.84 -17.86
C MET A 111 -50.66 4.33 -17.83
N ILE A 112 -51.84 4.01 -17.29
CA ILE A 112 -52.28 2.67 -16.83
C ILE A 112 -53.53 2.19 -17.59
N GLY A 113 -53.62 0.88 -17.88
CA GLY A 113 -54.88 0.12 -17.79
C GLY A 113 -55.45 -0.57 -19.06
N LEU A 114 -56.20 -1.65 -18.81
CA LEU A 114 -57.08 -2.44 -19.71
C LEU A 114 -56.41 -3.19 -20.89
N LEU A 115 -57.11 -4.09 -21.61
CA LEU A 115 -57.76 -5.37 -21.24
C LEU A 115 -58.40 -6.01 -22.51
N PHE A 116 -58.57 -7.34 -22.54
CA PHE A 116 -59.31 -8.16 -23.55
C PHE A 116 -58.76 -8.21 -25.01
N ARG A 117 -59.06 -9.21 -25.88
CA ARG A 117 -59.28 -10.69 -25.76
C ARG A 117 -59.58 -11.31 -27.16
N ALA A 118 -58.69 -12.14 -27.72
CA ALA A 118 -58.92 -13.16 -28.78
C ALA A 118 -57.65 -14.06 -28.86
N GLN A 119 -57.58 -15.40 -28.99
CA GLN A 119 -58.34 -16.44 -29.74
C GLN A 119 -58.16 -16.35 -31.28
N GLN A 120 -57.83 -17.41 -32.03
CA GLN A 120 -57.87 -18.87 -31.76
C GLN A 120 -56.64 -19.66 -32.30
N HIS A 121 -56.66 -21.00 -32.10
CA HIS A 121 -55.79 -22.06 -32.66
C HIS A 121 -54.37 -22.19 -32.05
N SER A 122 -53.72 -23.37 -32.04
CA SER A 122 -54.14 -24.75 -32.37
C SER A 122 -53.30 -25.79 -31.58
N ALA A 123 -53.68 -27.09 -31.57
CA ALA A 123 -52.94 -28.14 -30.83
C ALA A 123 -53.08 -29.57 -31.42
N ARG A 124 -52.02 -30.40 -31.22
CA ARG A 124 -51.86 -31.89 -31.29
C ARG A 124 -50.37 -32.17 -31.59
N GLY A 125 -49.67 -33.22 -31.13
CA GLY A 125 -49.92 -34.34 -30.19
C GLY A 125 -48.54 -34.80 -29.66
N TYR A 126 -48.14 -36.05 -29.41
CA TYR A 126 -48.74 -37.37 -29.05
C TYR A 126 -47.54 -38.34 -28.77
N SER A 127 -47.60 -39.45 -28.04
CA SER A 127 -48.11 -39.72 -26.67
C SER A 127 -47.77 -41.17 -26.26
N TYR A 128 -46.99 -41.40 -25.19
CA TYR A 128 -46.63 -42.73 -24.65
C TYR A 128 -46.53 -42.72 -23.12
N SER A 129 -46.94 -43.75 -22.37
CA SER A 129 -48.07 -44.67 -22.53
C SER A 129 -48.41 -45.24 -21.13
N ALA A 130 -49.63 -45.75 -20.93
CA ALA A 130 -50.02 -46.42 -19.70
C ALA A 130 -50.75 -47.73 -20.04
N PHE A 131 -50.54 -48.77 -19.22
CA PHE A 131 -51.24 -50.04 -19.31
C PHE A 131 -51.64 -50.49 -17.91
N GLN A 132 -52.89 -50.93 -17.74
CA GLN A 132 -53.39 -51.55 -16.50
C GLN A 132 -53.48 -53.06 -16.68
N ALA A 133 -53.27 -53.81 -15.60
CA ALA A 133 -53.77 -55.16 -15.44
C ALA A 133 -54.10 -55.42 -13.96
N HIS A 134 -55.13 -56.22 -13.72
CA HIS A 134 -55.72 -56.52 -12.40
C HIS A 134 -54.79 -57.35 -11.50
N LEU A 135 -55.02 -57.31 -10.17
CA LEU A 135 -55.64 -58.45 -9.45
C LEU A 135 -55.94 -58.19 -7.95
N SER A 136 -56.92 -58.94 -7.45
CA SER A 136 -57.19 -59.36 -6.05
C SER A 136 -57.06 -58.38 -4.87
N SER A 137 -58.16 -58.25 -4.12
CA SER A 137 -58.17 -57.80 -2.72
C SER A 137 -57.55 -58.85 -1.78
N SER A 138 -56.71 -58.41 -0.84
CA SER A 138 -56.46 -59.09 0.44
C SER A 138 -55.93 -58.10 1.49
N ASN A 139 -56.30 -58.31 2.76
CA ASN A 139 -55.81 -57.51 3.89
C ASN A 139 -54.38 -57.93 4.28
N VAL A 140 -53.43 -56.99 4.28
CA VAL A 140 -52.14 -57.09 5.01
C VAL A 140 -51.78 -55.71 5.59
N ASP A 141 -51.05 -55.70 6.70
CA ASP A 141 -50.93 -54.63 7.69
C ASP A 141 -50.48 -53.22 7.23
N GLN A 142 -50.87 -52.24 8.05
CA GLN A 142 -50.29 -50.89 8.06
C GLN A 142 -48.82 -50.92 8.51
N SER A 143 -47.89 -51.13 7.59
CA SER A 143 -46.47 -50.84 7.76
C SER A 143 -45.95 -49.96 6.62
N ALA A 144 -46.53 -48.75 6.53
CA ALA A 144 -46.02 -47.68 5.70
C ALA A 144 -44.69 -47.16 6.29
N THR A 145 -43.60 -47.90 6.03
CA THR A 145 -42.24 -47.55 6.46
C THR A 145 -41.86 -46.22 5.84
N LEU A 146 -42.09 -45.15 6.60
CA LEU A 146 -41.88 -43.79 6.16
C LEU A 146 -40.37 -43.56 6.03
N LEU A 147 -39.84 -43.83 4.82
CA LEU A 147 -38.46 -43.58 4.40
C LEU A 147 -38.19 -42.08 4.35
N ARG A 148 -38.20 -41.47 5.53
CA ARG A 148 -37.63 -40.18 5.83
C ARG A 148 -36.21 -40.21 5.33
N ARG A 149 -35.94 -39.52 4.21
CA ARG A 149 -34.58 -39.30 3.74
C ARG A 149 -33.82 -38.64 4.87
N PHE A 150 -32.99 -39.41 5.57
CA PHE A 150 -31.99 -38.89 6.47
C PHE A 150 -30.99 -38.12 5.61
N SER A 151 -31.27 -36.85 5.38
CA SER A 151 -30.22 -35.85 5.29
C SER A 151 -29.35 -36.08 6.53
N SER A 152 -28.08 -36.41 6.33
CA SER A 152 -27.12 -36.62 7.42
C SER A 152 -26.75 -35.26 8.01
N GLU A 153 -27.71 -34.66 8.72
CA GLU A 153 -27.54 -33.39 9.41
C GLU A 153 -26.59 -33.60 10.58
N VAL A 154 -25.30 -33.36 10.28
CA VAL A 154 -24.20 -33.33 11.25
C VAL A 154 -24.65 -32.56 12.51
N PRO A 155 -24.48 -33.11 13.73
CA PRO A 155 -24.91 -32.48 14.97
C PRO A 155 -24.42 -31.03 15.10
N ALA A 156 -25.26 -30.14 15.65
CA ALA A 156 -24.98 -28.69 15.69
C ALA A 156 -23.67 -28.31 16.40
N SER A 157 -23.21 -29.13 17.36
CA SER A 157 -21.89 -29.02 18.01
C SER A 157 -20.74 -29.33 17.04
N GLU A 158 -20.88 -30.38 16.24
CA GLU A 158 -19.90 -30.80 15.24
C GLU A 158 -19.87 -29.82 14.05
N GLN A 159 -21.02 -29.31 13.60
CA GLN A 159 -21.08 -28.22 12.61
C GLN A 159 -20.21 -27.02 13.02
N MET A 160 -20.27 -26.62 14.29
CA MET A 160 -19.48 -25.50 14.81
C MET A 160 -17.98 -25.82 14.81
N ASN A 161 -17.60 -27.06 15.15
CA ASN A 161 -16.21 -27.52 15.11
C ASN A 161 -15.66 -27.55 13.67
N LEU A 162 -16.43 -28.06 12.70
CA LEU A 162 -16.04 -28.10 11.28
C LEU A 162 -15.92 -26.68 10.69
N ILE A 163 -16.87 -25.78 11.00
CA ILE A 163 -16.79 -24.36 10.61
C ILE A 163 -15.54 -23.71 11.20
N LYS A 164 -15.24 -23.97 12.48
CA LYS A 164 -14.03 -23.46 13.14
C LYS A 164 -12.76 -23.99 12.45
N GLN A 165 -12.66 -25.30 12.23
CA GLN A 165 -11.50 -25.96 11.65
C GLN A 165 -11.20 -25.50 10.21
N LEU A 166 -12.23 -25.43 9.34
CA LEU A 166 -12.06 -24.94 7.98
C LEU A 166 -11.74 -23.44 7.95
N ARG A 167 -12.29 -22.65 8.89
CA ARG A 167 -11.93 -21.22 9.05
C ARG A 167 -10.52 -21.02 9.58
N GLU A 168 -10.02 -21.87 10.48
CA GLU A 168 -8.64 -21.77 10.98
C GLU A 168 -7.62 -22.07 9.87
N ARG A 169 -7.92 -23.04 8.99
CA ARG A 169 -7.16 -23.31 7.75
C ARG A 169 -7.22 -22.14 6.76
N THR A 170 -8.43 -21.74 6.34
CA THR A 170 -8.62 -20.81 5.19
C THR A 170 -8.65 -19.33 5.55
N SER A 171 -8.89 -18.98 6.82
CA SER A 171 -9.18 -17.62 7.32
C SER A 171 -10.40 -16.91 6.71
N ALA A 172 -11.15 -17.58 5.83
CA ALA A 172 -12.26 -17.01 5.06
C ALA A 172 -13.47 -16.57 5.92
N PRO A 173 -14.37 -15.73 5.38
CA PRO A 173 -15.55 -15.26 6.12
C PRO A 173 -16.47 -16.41 6.58
N ILE A 174 -16.95 -16.35 7.83
CA ILE A 174 -17.75 -17.42 8.47
C ILE A 174 -18.96 -17.84 7.62
N LYS A 175 -19.63 -16.85 7.00
CA LYS A 175 -20.79 -17.08 6.13
C LYS A 175 -20.44 -17.99 4.95
N ASP A 176 -19.31 -17.72 4.30
CA ASP A 176 -18.90 -18.39 3.09
C ASP A 176 -18.33 -19.79 3.45
N VAL A 177 -17.57 -19.90 4.55
CA VAL A 177 -17.14 -21.18 5.15
C VAL A 177 -18.33 -22.10 5.43
N LYS A 178 -19.39 -21.60 6.08
CA LYS A 178 -20.61 -22.39 6.33
C LYS A 178 -21.33 -22.74 5.03
N ALA A 179 -21.45 -21.80 4.08
CA ALA A 179 -22.13 -22.05 2.81
C ALA A 179 -21.42 -23.12 1.97
N SER A 180 -20.09 -23.16 1.98
CA SER A 180 -19.29 -24.20 1.32
C SER A 180 -19.39 -25.56 2.02
N LEU A 181 -19.27 -25.62 3.35
CA LEU A 181 -19.47 -26.88 4.10
C LEU A 181 -20.86 -27.50 3.82
N VAL A 182 -21.93 -26.69 3.86
CA VAL A 182 -23.30 -27.15 3.54
C VAL A 182 -23.42 -27.60 2.07
N SER A 183 -22.70 -26.96 1.14
CA SER A 183 -22.69 -27.36 -0.28
C SER A 183 -21.89 -28.65 -0.57
N CYS A 184 -21.00 -29.03 0.34
CA CYS A 184 -20.06 -30.14 0.18
C CYS A 184 -20.33 -31.26 1.20
N ASN A 185 -21.58 -31.39 1.69
CA ASN A 185 -22.01 -32.41 2.65
C ASN A 185 -21.11 -32.49 3.92
N TRP A 186 -20.62 -31.33 4.37
CA TRP A 186 -19.71 -31.14 5.50
C TRP A 186 -18.27 -31.69 5.33
N ASP A 187 -17.89 -32.16 4.14
CA ASP A 187 -16.50 -32.51 3.80
C ASP A 187 -15.60 -31.25 3.79
N ILE A 188 -14.55 -31.25 4.62
CA ILE A 188 -13.62 -30.12 4.77
C ILE A 188 -12.77 -29.89 3.52
N ASP A 189 -12.26 -30.95 2.89
CA ASP A 189 -11.25 -30.85 1.83
C ASP A 189 -11.91 -30.59 0.46
N VAL A 190 -13.16 -31.04 0.27
CA VAL A 190 -14.02 -30.62 -0.83
C VAL A 190 -14.52 -29.19 -0.60
N ALA A 191 -14.95 -28.82 0.61
CA ALA A 191 -15.34 -27.44 0.93
C ALA A 191 -14.17 -26.44 0.78
N GLN A 192 -12.93 -26.84 1.06
CA GLN A 192 -11.75 -26.00 0.81
C GLN A 192 -11.52 -25.74 -0.68
N LYS A 193 -11.79 -26.72 -1.55
CA LYS A 193 -11.71 -26.58 -3.02
C LYS A 193 -12.85 -25.71 -3.57
N ASP A 194 -14.06 -25.86 -3.03
CA ASP A 194 -15.21 -25.01 -3.37
C ASP A 194 -15.03 -23.55 -2.89
N LEU A 195 -14.50 -23.34 -1.68
CA LEU A 195 -14.15 -22.01 -1.15
C LEU A 195 -13.18 -21.26 -2.07
N ARG A 196 -12.13 -21.91 -2.59
CA ARG A 196 -11.21 -21.27 -3.55
C ARG A 196 -11.94 -20.84 -4.82
N LYS A 197 -12.76 -21.72 -5.41
CA LYS A 197 -13.56 -21.42 -6.62
C LYS A 197 -14.53 -20.26 -6.41
N ARG A 198 -15.28 -20.25 -5.29
CA ARG A 198 -16.19 -19.15 -4.92
C ARG A 198 -15.42 -17.87 -4.61
N GLY A 199 -14.27 -18.00 -3.96
CA GLY A 199 -13.39 -16.91 -3.58
C GLY A 199 -13.00 -16.02 -4.76
N VAL A 200 -12.54 -16.60 -5.85
CA VAL A 200 -12.20 -15.87 -7.09
C VAL A 200 -13.39 -15.05 -7.60
N VAL A 201 -14.60 -15.63 -7.65
CA VAL A 201 -15.82 -14.94 -8.11
C VAL A 201 -16.25 -13.83 -7.13
N LEU A 202 -16.06 -14.03 -5.83
CA LEU A 202 -16.36 -13.03 -4.79
C LEU A 202 -15.35 -11.88 -4.77
N ALA A 203 -14.07 -12.15 -5.04
CA ALA A 203 -13.02 -11.15 -5.20
C ALA A 203 -13.25 -10.32 -6.48
N ALA A 204 -13.54 -10.97 -7.61
CA ALA A 204 -13.88 -10.29 -8.86
C ALA A 204 -15.07 -9.31 -8.69
N LYS A 205 -16.10 -9.69 -7.93
CA LYS A 205 -17.26 -8.83 -7.58
C LYS A 205 -16.94 -7.68 -6.61
N LYS A 206 -15.76 -7.67 -5.99
CA LYS A 206 -15.28 -6.60 -5.08
C LYS A 206 -14.21 -5.72 -5.73
N SER A 207 -13.61 -6.17 -6.84
CA SER A 207 -12.50 -5.49 -7.54
C SER A 207 -12.75 -4.02 -7.90
N SER A 208 -14.01 -3.63 -8.12
CA SER A 208 -14.45 -2.27 -8.45
C SER A 208 -14.57 -1.32 -7.26
N ARG A 209 -14.38 -1.80 -6.02
CA ARG A 209 -14.46 -0.97 -4.81
C ARG A 209 -13.16 -0.19 -4.59
N THR A 210 -13.26 1.00 -4.00
CA THR A 210 -12.11 1.85 -3.69
C THR A 210 -11.21 1.24 -2.61
N ALA A 211 -10.07 0.68 -3.02
CA ALA A 211 -8.99 0.28 -2.12
C ALA A 211 -8.01 1.46 -1.93
N ALA A 212 -8.13 2.19 -0.82
CA ALA A 212 -7.33 3.39 -0.51
C ALA A 212 -6.55 3.31 0.82
N GLU A 213 -6.65 2.18 1.51
CA GLU A 213 -5.77 1.78 2.62
C GLU A 213 -4.81 0.69 2.12
N GLY A 214 -3.99 0.10 2.99
CA GLY A 214 -2.99 -0.90 2.62
C GLY A 214 -1.63 -0.71 3.28
N LEU A 215 -0.59 -1.26 2.66
CA LEU A 215 0.81 -1.14 3.06
C LEU A 215 1.72 -0.90 1.85
N LEU A 216 2.84 -0.25 2.13
CA LEU A 216 4.04 -0.31 1.31
C LEU A 216 4.96 -1.41 1.86
N ALA A 217 5.59 -2.16 0.97
CA ALA A 217 6.63 -3.13 1.31
C ALA A 217 7.91 -2.81 0.53
N ILE A 218 9.07 -2.96 1.17
CA ILE A 218 10.38 -2.76 0.58
C ILE A 218 11.22 -4.04 0.68
N ALA A 219 11.91 -4.37 -0.40
CA ALA A 219 13.06 -5.27 -0.40
C ALA A 219 14.27 -4.49 -0.93
N GLN A 220 15.45 -4.76 -0.39
CA GLN A 220 16.66 -4.00 -0.71
C GLN A 220 17.92 -4.88 -0.64
N ASP A 221 18.76 -4.73 -1.66
CA ASP A 221 20.17 -5.16 -1.72
C ASP A 221 21.09 -3.94 -1.52
N GLU A 222 22.41 -4.13 -1.59
CA GLU A 222 23.40 -3.06 -1.43
C GLU A 222 23.23 -1.89 -2.44
N LYS A 223 22.92 -2.22 -3.70
CA LYS A 223 22.83 -1.26 -4.82
C LYS A 223 21.44 -1.01 -5.39
N ARG A 224 20.42 -1.77 -4.96
CA ARG A 224 19.06 -1.73 -5.54
C ARG A 224 18.02 -1.87 -4.43
N ALA A 225 16.93 -1.11 -4.50
CA ALA A 225 15.76 -1.32 -3.66
C ALA A 225 14.48 -1.26 -4.50
N ALA A 226 13.54 -2.16 -4.22
CA ALA A 226 12.22 -2.17 -4.83
C ALA A 226 11.15 -1.94 -3.75
N VAL A 227 10.24 -1.01 -4.01
CA VAL A 227 9.09 -0.71 -3.14
C VAL A 227 7.79 -0.95 -3.89
N VAL A 228 6.85 -1.64 -3.27
CA VAL A 228 5.52 -1.94 -3.84
C VAL A 228 4.39 -1.42 -2.95
N GLU A 229 3.31 -0.93 -3.55
CA GLU A 229 2.06 -0.56 -2.89
C GLU A 229 1.01 -1.67 -3.09
N LEU A 230 0.61 -2.32 -1.99
CA LEU A 230 -0.51 -3.26 -1.94
C LEU A 230 -1.66 -2.61 -1.17
N ASN A 231 -2.78 -2.36 -1.85
CA ASN A 231 -3.95 -1.67 -1.29
C ASN A 231 -5.06 -2.63 -0.85
N CYS A 232 -5.89 -2.19 0.09
CA CYS A 232 -7.13 -2.82 0.54
C CYS A 232 -8.22 -1.79 0.90
N GLU A 233 -9.43 -2.25 1.22
CA GLU A 233 -10.53 -1.36 1.66
C GLU A 233 -10.28 -0.79 3.08
N THR A 234 -9.83 -1.61 4.04
CA THR A 234 -9.63 -1.19 5.44
C THR A 234 -8.23 -1.42 6.01
N ASP A 235 -7.86 -0.60 7.00
CA ASP A 235 -6.59 -0.75 7.71
C ASP A 235 -6.55 -1.97 8.65
N PHE A 236 -7.67 -2.68 8.85
CA PHE A 236 -7.69 -3.97 9.53
C PHE A 236 -7.11 -5.08 8.65
N VAL A 237 -7.40 -5.07 7.35
CA VAL A 237 -6.80 -6.01 6.38
C VAL A 237 -5.32 -5.74 6.20
N ALA A 238 -4.90 -4.46 6.18
CA ALA A 238 -3.49 -4.07 6.12
C ALA A 238 -2.64 -4.67 7.26
N ARG A 239 -3.24 -4.96 8.43
CA ARG A 239 -2.57 -5.55 9.60
C ARG A 239 -2.57 -7.09 9.61
N ASN A 240 -3.19 -7.75 8.62
CA ASN A 240 -3.27 -9.20 8.57
C ASN A 240 -1.91 -9.81 8.17
N ASP A 241 -1.45 -10.84 8.88
CA ASP A 241 -0.15 -11.48 8.63
C ASP A 241 0.00 -12.01 7.19
N VAL A 242 -1.09 -12.52 6.61
CA VAL A 242 -1.14 -13.03 5.22
C VAL A 242 -0.97 -11.89 4.20
N PHE A 243 -1.58 -10.73 4.48
CA PHE A 243 -1.46 -9.53 3.65
C PHE A 243 -0.05 -8.92 3.74
N GLN A 244 0.50 -8.85 4.95
CA GLN A 244 1.87 -8.42 5.22
C GLN A 244 2.90 -9.34 4.54
N TYR A 245 2.68 -10.66 4.58
CA TYR A 245 3.50 -11.64 3.88
C TYR A 245 3.44 -11.46 2.36
N LEU A 246 2.24 -11.35 1.77
CA LEU A 246 2.09 -11.12 0.32
C LEU A 246 2.82 -9.85 -0.12
N ALA A 247 2.61 -8.72 0.57
CA ALA A 247 3.29 -7.46 0.24
C ALA A 247 4.83 -7.61 0.29
N SER A 248 5.35 -8.28 1.32
CA SER A 248 6.79 -8.57 1.47
C SER A 248 7.34 -9.44 0.33
N SER A 249 6.58 -10.44 -0.11
CA SER A 249 6.97 -11.34 -1.21
C SER A 249 6.91 -10.65 -2.57
N LEU A 250 5.94 -9.74 -2.79
CA LEU A 250 5.89 -8.91 -3.99
C LEU A 250 7.08 -7.92 -4.07
N ALA A 251 7.51 -7.35 -2.93
CA ALA A 251 8.69 -6.50 -2.88
C ALA A 251 9.98 -7.28 -3.26
N LYS A 252 10.14 -8.50 -2.73
CA LYS A 252 11.26 -9.38 -3.10
C LYS A 252 11.23 -9.77 -4.57
N LEU A 253 10.06 -10.13 -5.11
CA LEU A 253 9.90 -10.45 -6.53
C LEU A 253 10.26 -9.25 -7.42
N ALA A 254 9.85 -8.03 -7.05
CA ALA A 254 10.21 -6.81 -7.77
C ALA A 254 11.71 -6.51 -7.73
N LEU A 255 12.39 -6.81 -6.62
CA LEU A 255 13.85 -6.69 -6.51
C LEU A 255 14.57 -7.74 -7.38
N SER A 256 14.10 -8.99 -7.36
CA SER A 256 14.62 -10.08 -8.19
C SER A 256 14.24 -9.99 -9.68
N ALA A 257 13.32 -9.09 -10.05
CA ALA A 257 12.94 -8.87 -11.43
C ALA A 257 14.10 -8.29 -12.26
N ARG A 258 14.07 -8.56 -13.58
CA ARG A 258 15.09 -8.12 -14.53
C ARG A 258 15.36 -6.62 -14.37
N ASP A 259 16.63 -6.27 -14.27
CA ASP A 259 17.04 -4.87 -14.15
C ASP A 259 16.60 -4.07 -15.39
N PRO A 260 15.82 -2.98 -15.22
CA PRO A 260 15.30 -2.18 -16.33
C PRO A 260 16.40 -1.32 -17.00
N GLY A 261 17.55 -1.15 -16.36
CA GLY A 261 18.65 -0.28 -16.82
C GLY A 261 18.46 1.20 -16.45
N GLU A 262 17.34 1.56 -15.83
CA GLU A 262 17.04 2.91 -15.33
C GLU A 262 17.40 3.04 -13.85
N LEU A 263 17.87 4.23 -13.43
CA LEU A 263 18.18 4.55 -12.03
C LEU A 263 16.93 4.60 -11.13
N VAL A 264 15.78 5.00 -11.69
CA VAL A 264 14.46 5.00 -11.04
C VAL A 264 13.44 4.50 -12.05
N PHE A 265 12.92 3.30 -11.84
CA PHE A 265 11.93 2.66 -12.72
C PHE A 265 10.59 2.52 -12.00
N PRO A 266 9.61 3.42 -12.24
CA PRO A 266 8.25 3.28 -11.72
C PRO A 266 7.45 2.27 -12.56
N PHE A 267 6.69 1.39 -11.92
CA PHE A 267 5.94 0.33 -12.60
C PHE A 267 4.50 0.17 -12.10
N GLY A 268 3.60 -0.21 -13.02
CA GLY A 268 2.20 -0.52 -12.76
C GLY A 268 1.96 -1.98 -12.33
N PRO A 269 0.68 -2.43 -12.24
CA PRO A 269 0.35 -3.81 -11.91
C PRO A 269 0.86 -4.79 -12.98
N ASP A 270 0.74 -4.38 -14.24
CA ASP A 270 1.08 -5.08 -15.49
C ASP A 270 2.50 -5.68 -15.50
N TYR A 271 3.44 -5.07 -14.77
CA TYR A 271 4.85 -5.50 -14.71
C TYR A 271 5.07 -6.76 -13.84
N LEU A 272 4.21 -7.01 -12.84
CA LEU A 272 4.33 -8.16 -11.94
C LEU A 272 3.21 -9.19 -12.09
N GLU A 273 2.01 -8.81 -12.56
CA GLU A 273 0.79 -9.65 -12.48
C GLU A 273 0.93 -11.09 -13.01
N ASN A 274 1.72 -11.25 -14.08
CA ASN A 274 1.94 -12.50 -14.82
C ASN A 274 3.21 -13.24 -14.38
N LEU A 275 4.01 -12.68 -13.47
CA LEU A 275 5.15 -13.38 -12.88
C LEU A 275 4.68 -14.37 -11.81
N ASN A 276 5.39 -15.49 -11.69
CA ASN A 276 5.17 -16.43 -10.60
C ASN A 276 5.78 -15.90 -9.29
N VAL A 277 5.02 -16.01 -8.21
CA VAL A 277 5.46 -15.79 -6.84
C VAL A 277 5.35 -17.11 -6.07
N ASN A 278 6.45 -17.52 -5.43
CA ASN A 278 6.46 -18.66 -4.52
C ASN A 278 6.11 -18.17 -3.11
N LEU A 279 4.99 -18.66 -2.56
CA LEU A 279 4.44 -18.23 -1.28
C LEU A 279 4.54 -19.35 -0.24
N ASP A 280 5.73 -19.50 0.36
CA ASP A 280 5.98 -20.37 1.50
C ASP A 280 5.33 -19.80 2.78
N HIS A 281 4.01 -19.97 2.88
CA HIS A 281 3.20 -19.55 4.01
C HIS A 281 2.05 -20.56 4.22
N PRO A 282 1.82 -21.11 5.45
CA PRO A 282 0.90 -22.23 5.70
C PRO A 282 -0.58 -22.08 5.29
N LYS A 283 -0.99 -20.89 4.84
CA LYS A 283 -2.35 -20.59 4.37
C LYS A 283 -2.44 -20.22 2.88
N LEU A 284 -1.32 -19.99 2.21
CA LEU A 284 -1.25 -19.57 0.80
C LEU A 284 -0.86 -20.76 -0.10
N SER A 285 -1.22 -20.68 -1.38
CA SER A 285 -1.17 -21.84 -2.28
C SER A 285 0.12 -21.98 -3.10
N GLY A 286 1.28 -22.02 -2.45
CA GLY A 286 2.56 -22.38 -3.11
C GLY A 286 2.98 -21.42 -4.23
N GLU A 287 3.43 -21.96 -5.37
CA GLU A 287 3.77 -21.17 -6.55
C GLU A 287 2.50 -20.83 -7.38
N THR A 288 2.23 -19.54 -7.55
CA THR A 288 1.10 -19.02 -8.34
C THR A 288 1.48 -17.70 -9.02
N THR A 289 0.72 -17.24 -10.01
CA THR A 289 0.92 -15.88 -10.56
C THR A 289 0.56 -14.81 -9.52
N VAL A 290 1.22 -13.65 -9.56
CA VAL A 290 0.92 -12.52 -8.66
C VAL A 290 -0.56 -12.15 -8.66
N GLN A 291 -1.20 -12.12 -9.82
CA GLN A 291 -2.63 -11.82 -9.93
C GLN A 291 -3.51 -12.89 -9.25
N SER A 292 -3.11 -14.17 -9.32
CA SER A 292 -3.78 -15.26 -8.61
C SER A 292 -3.61 -15.14 -7.09
N ALA A 293 -2.40 -14.82 -6.62
CA ALA A 293 -2.10 -14.63 -5.20
C ALA A 293 -2.85 -13.45 -4.57
N VAL A 294 -2.89 -12.31 -5.27
CA VAL A 294 -3.69 -11.13 -4.88
C VAL A 294 -5.18 -11.50 -4.78
N THR A 295 -5.67 -12.29 -5.74
CA THR A 295 -7.07 -12.76 -5.76
C THR A 295 -7.38 -13.77 -4.65
N GLU A 296 -6.46 -14.68 -4.30
CA GLU A 296 -6.60 -15.60 -3.17
C GLU A 296 -6.64 -14.83 -1.84
N VAL A 297 -5.77 -13.83 -1.65
CA VAL A 297 -5.80 -12.98 -0.44
C VAL A 297 -7.09 -12.16 -0.38
N ALA A 298 -7.56 -11.55 -1.47
CA ALA A 298 -8.85 -10.85 -1.53
C ALA A 298 -10.03 -11.77 -1.14
N ALA A 299 -10.00 -13.02 -1.57
CA ALA A 299 -10.99 -14.03 -1.21
C ALA A 299 -10.95 -14.39 0.29
N MET A 300 -9.75 -14.56 0.87
CA MET A 300 -9.58 -14.87 2.29
C MET A 300 -10.00 -13.72 3.21
N VAL A 301 -9.58 -12.48 2.92
CA VAL A 301 -9.87 -11.32 3.79
C VAL A 301 -11.28 -10.78 3.59
N GLY A 302 -11.88 -11.01 2.42
CA GLY A 302 -13.26 -10.64 2.13
C GLY A 302 -13.47 -9.19 1.68
N GLU A 303 -12.39 -8.43 1.47
CA GLU A 303 -12.35 -7.07 0.92
C GLU A 303 -11.70 -7.08 -0.47
N ASN A 304 -11.81 -5.96 -1.21
CA ASN A 304 -10.94 -5.72 -2.36
C ASN A 304 -9.47 -5.63 -1.91
N VAL A 305 -8.59 -6.32 -2.62
CA VAL A 305 -7.13 -6.21 -2.47
C VAL A 305 -6.55 -6.03 -3.86
N LYS A 306 -5.67 -5.05 -4.04
CA LYS A 306 -5.08 -4.71 -5.34
C LYS A 306 -3.60 -4.37 -5.19
N PHE A 307 -2.73 -5.05 -5.95
CA PHE A 307 -1.40 -4.53 -6.25
C PHE A 307 -1.56 -3.33 -7.19
N ARG A 308 -1.01 -2.17 -6.81
CA ARG A 308 -1.32 -0.88 -7.48
C ARG A 308 -0.17 -0.35 -8.32
N ARG A 309 1.01 -0.24 -7.72
CA ARG A 309 2.23 0.31 -8.33
C ARG A 309 3.44 -0.11 -7.51
N GLY A 310 4.62 0.02 -8.10
CA GLY A 310 5.87 0.05 -7.36
C GLY A 310 6.90 0.95 -8.03
N PHE A 311 8.10 0.99 -7.47
CA PHE A 311 9.27 1.49 -8.18
C PHE A 311 10.52 0.71 -7.75
N ILE A 312 11.45 0.54 -8.68
CA ILE A 312 12.83 0.11 -8.40
C ILE A 312 13.71 1.36 -8.41
N MET A 313 14.64 1.46 -7.47
CA MET A 313 15.68 2.48 -7.47
C MET A 313 17.05 1.81 -7.33
N SER A 314 17.96 2.18 -8.23
CA SER A 314 19.31 1.63 -8.39
C SER A 314 20.36 2.73 -8.26
N THR A 315 21.59 2.38 -7.86
CA THR A 315 22.77 3.26 -7.99
C THR A 315 23.75 2.66 -8.99
N THR A 316 24.29 3.48 -9.89
CA THR A 316 25.27 3.06 -10.92
C THR A 316 26.71 3.25 -10.47
N ALA A 317 26.96 4.28 -9.64
CA ALA A 317 28.29 4.69 -9.21
C ALA A 317 28.78 3.91 -7.97
N HIS A 318 29.87 4.40 -7.37
CA HIS A 318 30.24 4.04 -6.00
C HIS A 318 29.33 4.77 -5.01
N GLY A 319 28.22 4.13 -4.65
CA GLY A 319 27.16 4.75 -3.86
C GLY A 319 26.31 3.74 -3.11
N VAL A 320 25.33 4.26 -2.38
CA VAL A 320 24.41 3.47 -1.55
C VAL A 320 22.97 3.85 -1.82
N VAL A 321 22.11 2.84 -1.86
CA VAL A 321 20.66 3.03 -1.72
C VAL A 321 20.33 3.17 -0.23
N CYS A 322 19.65 4.25 0.15
CA CYS A 322 19.14 4.45 1.49
C CYS A 322 17.61 4.51 1.48
N SER A 323 17.00 3.93 2.51
CA SER A 323 15.55 3.81 2.65
C SER A 323 15.10 4.10 4.09
N TYR A 324 13.91 4.68 4.23
CA TYR A 324 13.20 4.87 5.48
C TYR A 324 11.71 4.56 5.29
N MET A 325 11.20 3.69 6.16
CA MET A 325 9.77 3.35 6.24
C MET A 325 9.17 4.02 7.48
N HIS A 326 7.93 4.50 7.39
CA HIS A 326 7.20 5.07 8.53
C HIS A 326 5.88 4.33 8.80
N THR A 327 5.46 4.34 10.08
CA THR A 327 4.31 3.56 10.59
C THR A 327 4.45 2.07 10.28
N CYS A 328 5.60 1.51 10.65
CA CYS A 328 5.98 0.13 10.33
C CYS A 328 5.30 -0.89 11.27
N PRO A 329 4.48 -1.83 10.77
CA PRO A 329 3.98 -2.94 11.58
C PRO A 329 5.07 -4.00 11.82
N GLN A 330 5.99 -4.16 10.88
CA GLN A 330 7.16 -5.04 10.89
C GLN A 330 8.30 -4.37 10.11
N PRO A 331 9.57 -4.80 10.27
CA PRO A 331 10.67 -4.40 9.39
C PRO A 331 10.34 -4.69 7.92
N GLY A 332 10.70 -3.77 7.02
CA GLY A 332 10.39 -3.87 5.58
C GLY A 332 8.96 -3.49 5.18
N LEU A 333 8.08 -3.16 6.14
CA LEU A 333 6.69 -2.74 5.88
C LEU A 333 6.42 -1.35 6.46
N GLY A 334 5.48 -0.60 5.89
CA GLY A 334 5.06 0.71 6.40
C GLY A 334 3.90 1.34 5.63
N ARG A 335 3.54 2.58 5.99
CA ARG A 335 2.53 3.39 5.27
C ARG A 335 3.11 4.52 4.43
N LEU A 336 4.34 4.93 4.73
CA LEU A 336 5.12 5.88 3.95
C LEU A 336 6.50 5.26 3.71
N ALA A 337 7.07 5.51 2.53
CA ALA A 337 8.42 5.14 2.15
C ALA A 337 9.14 6.37 1.58
N GLY A 338 10.39 6.59 1.98
CA GLY A 338 11.28 7.58 1.38
C GLY A 338 12.60 6.91 1.08
N LEU A 339 13.10 7.09 -0.14
CA LEU A 339 14.30 6.48 -0.67
C LEU A 339 15.20 7.55 -1.29
N ILE A 340 16.51 7.36 -1.20
CA ILE A 340 17.53 8.24 -1.78
C ILE A 340 18.77 7.42 -2.19
N THR A 341 19.40 7.74 -3.33
CA THR A 341 20.78 7.31 -3.61
C THR A 341 21.77 8.41 -3.24
N LEU A 342 22.83 8.04 -2.53
CA LEU A 342 24.00 8.90 -2.34
C LEU A 342 25.19 8.26 -3.05
N GLU A 343 25.91 9.05 -3.84
CA GLU A 343 27.01 8.60 -4.69
C GLU A 343 28.25 9.45 -4.41
N ALA A 344 29.42 8.82 -4.33
CA ALA A 344 30.70 9.51 -4.13
C ALA A 344 31.54 9.49 -5.41
N GLU A 345 32.30 10.55 -5.65
CA GLU A 345 33.22 10.63 -6.81
C GLU A 345 34.44 9.72 -6.68
N ASP A 346 34.78 9.25 -5.47
CA ASP A 346 35.87 8.30 -5.21
C ASP A 346 35.33 6.90 -4.86
N SER A 347 35.84 5.90 -5.57
CA SER A 347 35.62 4.46 -5.33
C SER A 347 36.15 3.95 -3.99
N ASN A 348 36.92 4.75 -3.25
CA ASN A 348 37.46 4.41 -1.93
C ASN A 348 36.66 5.03 -0.76
N ALA A 349 35.61 5.81 -1.05
CA ALA A 349 34.80 6.52 -0.05
C ALA A 349 34.14 5.57 0.99
N PRO A 350 34.23 5.83 2.32
CA PRO A 350 33.57 5.00 3.32
C PRO A 350 32.04 5.02 3.23
N LEU A 351 31.47 3.97 2.60
CA LEU A 351 30.03 3.83 2.35
C LEU A 351 29.16 3.87 3.61
N ASP A 352 29.68 3.48 4.78
CA ASP A 352 28.95 3.54 6.06
C ASP A 352 28.56 4.97 6.45
N ALA A 353 29.40 5.97 6.13
CA ALA A 353 29.10 7.38 6.37
C ALA A 353 27.93 7.84 5.48
N LEU A 354 27.95 7.46 4.20
CA LEU A 354 26.86 7.70 3.26
C LEU A 354 25.57 7.00 3.74
N GLN A 355 25.65 5.74 4.21
CA GLN A 355 24.47 5.05 4.75
C GLN A 355 23.87 5.76 5.96
N ARG A 356 24.70 6.23 6.90
CA ARG A 356 24.27 6.90 8.13
C ARG A 356 23.52 8.21 7.84
N VAL A 357 24.07 9.03 6.94
CA VAL A 357 23.44 10.30 6.55
C VAL A 357 22.24 10.05 5.63
N GLY A 358 22.38 9.18 4.62
CA GLY A 358 21.33 8.86 3.66
C GLY A 358 20.05 8.30 4.29
N LYS A 359 20.15 7.41 5.29
CA LYS A 359 18.97 6.93 6.06
C LYS A 359 18.24 8.08 6.78
N SER A 360 18.97 9.11 7.20
CA SER A 360 18.42 10.28 7.89
C SER A 360 17.82 11.30 6.91
N ILE A 361 18.38 11.43 5.70
CA ILE A 361 17.77 12.21 4.61
C ILE A 361 16.52 11.50 4.06
N ALA A 362 16.51 10.16 3.96
CA ALA A 362 15.33 9.37 3.61
C ALA A 362 14.15 9.61 4.58
N MET A 363 14.44 9.72 5.89
CA MET A 363 13.45 10.11 6.90
C MET A 363 12.93 11.55 6.69
N HIS A 364 13.83 12.48 6.35
CA HIS A 364 13.44 13.86 6.01
C HIS A 364 12.51 13.91 4.79
N ILE A 365 12.83 13.21 3.70
CA ILE A 365 12.01 13.12 2.47
C ILE A 365 10.58 12.64 2.78
N VAL A 366 10.41 11.63 3.65
CA VAL A 366 9.07 11.17 4.07
C VAL A 366 8.25 12.29 4.71
N ALA A 367 8.90 13.12 5.52
CA ALA A 367 8.29 14.18 6.31
C ALA A 367 8.01 15.47 5.50
N THR A 368 8.94 15.93 4.67
CA THR A 368 8.84 17.22 3.95
C THR A 368 8.21 17.14 2.57
N LYS A 369 8.08 15.94 1.98
CA LYS A 369 7.50 15.71 0.64
C LYS A 369 8.12 16.60 -0.49
N PRO A 370 9.45 16.68 -0.63
CA PRO A 370 10.08 17.44 -1.73
C PRO A 370 9.60 16.95 -3.10
N LEU A 371 9.46 17.88 -4.03
CA LEU A 371 9.03 17.62 -5.42
C LEU A 371 10.21 17.59 -6.40
N PHE A 372 11.27 18.34 -6.09
CA PHE A 372 12.45 18.49 -6.94
C PHE A 372 13.74 18.28 -6.13
N LEU A 373 14.81 17.81 -6.77
CA LEU A 373 16.12 17.67 -6.11
C LEU A 373 16.80 19.03 -5.91
N SER A 374 16.91 19.80 -7.00
CA SER A 374 17.59 21.10 -7.07
C SER A 374 16.71 22.15 -7.75
N LYS A 375 17.08 23.43 -7.70
CA LYS A 375 16.26 24.53 -8.24
C LYS A 375 16.13 24.45 -9.78
N GLU A 376 17.16 23.91 -10.42
CA GLU A 376 17.32 23.82 -11.87
C GLU A 376 16.36 22.80 -12.50
N LEU A 377 15.76 21.91 -11.69
CA LEU A 377 14.72 20.97 -12.12
C LEU A 377 13.30 21.54 -12.01
N VAL A 378 13.12 22.73 -11.41
CA VAL A 378 11.82 23.41 -11.36
C VAL A 378 11.60 24.11 -12.70
N SER A 379 10.48 23.84 -13.38
CA SER A 379 10.24 24.43 -14.70
C SER A 379 10.10 25.95 -14.63
N ALA A 380 10.70 26.67 -15.59
CA ALA A 380 10.65 28.13 -15.65
C ALA A 380 9.20 28.67 -15.67
N SER A 381 8.27 27.93 -16.29
CA SER A 381 6.84 28.26 -16.27
C SER A 381 6.21 28.12 -14.88
N ALA A 382 6.58 27.12 -14.08
CA ALA A 382 6.12 27.02 -12.69
C ALA A 382 6.69 28.15 -11.82
N VAL A 383 7.97 28.50 -12.03
CA VAL A 383 8.64 29.60 -11.30
C VAL A 383 8.00 30.95 -11.60
N GLU A 384 7.77 31.31 -12.88
CA GLU A 384 7.16 32.60 -13.20
C GLU A 384 5.65 32.62 -12.87
N ASN A 385 4.91 31.52 -13.03
CA ASN A 385 3.51 31.43 -12.57
C ASN A 385 3.38 31.71 -11.05
N GLU A 386 4.23 31.10 -10.22
CA GLU A 386 4.23 31.37 -8.77
C GLU A 386 4.69 32.81 -8.50
N ARG A 387 5.69 33.33 -9.24
CA ARG A 387 6.15 34.71 -9.12
C ARG A 387 5.07 35.73 -9.47
N ASP A 388 4.25 35.48 -10.50
CA ASP A 388 3.11 36.30 -10.89
C ASP A 388 2.03 36.32 -9.80
N ILE A 389 1.66 35.14 -9.29
CA ILE A 389 0.73 34.99 -8.14
C ILE A 389 1.25 35.78 -6.93
N LEU A 390 2.55 35.71 -6.65
CA LEU A 390 3.20 36.45 -5.57
C LEU A 390 3.27 37.97 -5.85
N ARG A 391 3.39 38.40 -7.12
CA ARG A 391 3.41 39.81 -7.54
C ARG A 391 2.04 40.47 -7.35
N THR A 392 0.96 39.84 -7.81
CA THR A 392 -0.41 40.32 -7.58
C THR A 392 -0.77 40.34 -6.10
N GLN A 393 -0.28 39.37 -5.30
CA GLN A 393 -0.39 39.44 -3.85
C GLN A 393 0.42 40.58 -3.22
N ALA A 394 1.51 41.03 -3.84
CA ALA A 394 2.33 42.14 -3.35
C ALA A 394 1.70 43.49 -3.67
N GLU A 395 1.16 43.66 -4.88
CA GLU A 395 0.44 44.85 -5.37
C GLU A 395 -0.73 45.22 -4.43
N SER A 396 -1.50 44.22 -3.99
CA SER A 396 -2.59 44.43 -3.02
C SER A 396 -2.15 44.96 -1.64
N SER A 397 -0.85 45.00 -1.34
CA SER A 397 -0.31 45.48 -0.06
C SER A 397 0.09 46.96 -0.03
N GLY A 398 -0.06 47.70 -1.14
CA GLY A 398 0.12 49.16 -1.18
C GLY A 398 1.55 49.65 -0.90
N LYS A 399 2.56 48.84 -1.20
CA LYS A 399 3.98 49.14 -0.94
C LYS A 399 4.68 49.71 -2.17
N SER A 400 5.80 50.40 -1.94
CA SER A 400 6.73 50.80 -3.02
C SER A 400 7.23 49.60 -3.83
N GLN A 401 7.42 49.78 -5.13
CA GLN A 401 7.84 48.76 -6.10
C GLN A 401 9.03 47.91 -5.61
N MET A 402 10.12 48.55 -5.17
CA MET A 402 11.31 47.85 -4.65
C MET A 402 11.02 46.99 -3.40
N ALA A 403 10.03 47.38 -2.59
CA ALA A 403 9.61 46.62 -1.41
C ALA A 403 8.67 45.47 -1.77
N MET A 404 7.93 45.59 -2.87
CA MET A 404 7.14 44.48 -3.44
C MET A 404 8.05 43.44 -4.08
N GLU A 405 9.02 43.84 -4.90
CA GLU A 405 9.99 42.95 -5.54
C GLU A 405 10.78 42.12 -4.52
N LYS A 406 11.34 42.77 -3.48
CA LYS A 406 12.02 42.07 -2.37
C LYS A 406 11.09 41.14 -1.59
N MET A 407 9.80 41.45 -1.49
CA MET A 407 8.81 40.56 -0.87
C MET A 407 8.48 39.35 -1.76
N VAL A 408 8.41 39.52 -3.08
CA VAL A 408 8.24 38.43 -4.04
C VAL A 408 9.47 37.51 -4.02
N GLU A 409 10.69 38.05 -4.09
CA GLU A 409 11.94 37.27 -4.01
C GLU A 409 12.05 36.51 -2.67
N GLY A 410 11.70 37.16 -1.54
CA GLY A 410 11.65 36.52 -0.23
C GLY A 410 10.67 35.35 -0.15
N ARG A 411 9.48 35.48 -0.77
CA ARG A 411 8.49 34.40 -0.82
C ARG A 411 8.86 33.29 -1.82
N LEU A 412 9.47 33.62 -2.95
CA LEU A 412 9.93 32.65 -3.94
C LEU A 412 11.10 31.81 -3.41
N ARG A 413 12.00 32.41 -2.62
CA ARG A 413 13.00 31.67 -1.82
C ARG A 413 12.35 30.68 -0.85
N LYS A 414 11.29 31.09 -0.15
CA LYS A 414 10.51 30.19 0.73
C LYS A 414 9.79 29.08 -0.02
N TYR A 415 9.30 29.34 -1.25
CA TYR A 415 8.75 28.30 -2.13
C TYR A 415 9.82 27.25 -2.48
N PHE A 416 11.06 27.66 -2.82
CA PHE A 416 12.16 26.71 -3.02
C PHE A 416 12.53 25.95 -1.73
N GLU A 417 12.55 26.62 -0.56
CA GLU A 417 12.72 25.96 0.76
C GLU A 417 11.59 24.95 1.09
N GLU A 418 10.44 25.01 0.40
CA GLU A 418 9.33 24.06 0.54
C GLU A 418 9.38 22.92 -0.49
N VAL A 419 9.69 23.19 -1.77
CA VAL A 419 9.58 22.17 -2.84
C VAL A 419 10.90 21.50 -3.26
N VAL A 420 12.07 22.07 -2.91
CA VAL A 420 13.39 21.60 -3.38
C VAL A 420 14.19 20.94 -2.25
N LEU A 421 14.49 19.64 -2.37
CA LEU A 421 15.18 18.85 -1.34
C LEU A 421 16.50 19.48 -0.87
N LEU A 422 17.36 19.95 -1.78
CA LEU A 422 18.65 20.54 -1.38
C LEU A 422 18.53 21.86 -0.60
N GLU A 423 17.41 22.58 -0.78
CA GLU A 423 17.16 23.88 -0.15
C GLU A 423 16.37 23.75 1.15
N GLN A 424 15.61 22.66 1.32
CA GLN A 424 14.85 22.35 2.54
C GLN A 424 15.73 22.36 3.80
N LYS A 425 15.20 22.93 4.88
CA LYS A 425 15.78 22.85 6.22
C LYS A 425 15.70 21.43 6.75
N TYR A 426 16.79 20.94 7.32
CA TYR A 426 16.93 19.55 7.70
C TYR A 426 16.08 19.22 8.94
N VAL A 427 15.18 18.24 8.82
CA VAL A 427 14.19 17.90 9.88
C VAL A 427 14.84 17.41 11.19
N VAL A 428 16.09 16.95 11.16
CA VAL A 428 16.83 16.52 12.36
C VAL A 428 17.60 17.69 13.01
N ASN A 429 17.93 18.73 12.26
CA ASN A 429 18.56 19.96 12.75
C ASN A 429 18.17 21.14 11.87
N ASP A 430 17.25 21.98 12.33
CA ASP A 430 16.71 23.11 11.58
C ASP A 430 17.71 24.29 11.42
N SER A 431 18.87 24.20 12.07
CA SER A 431 20.00 25.12 11.87
C SER A 431 20.75 24.93 10.55
N THR A 432 20.50 23.84 9.80
CA THR A 432 21.13 23.57 8.49
C THR A 432 20.11 23.16 7.43
N ASN A 433 20.50 23.28 6.15
CA ASN A 433 19.78 22.70 5.02
C ASN A 433 20.47 21.43 4.51
N ILE A 434 19.78 20.65 3.68
CA ILE A 434 20.30 19.38 3.13
C ILE A 434 21.59 19.58 2.33
N LYS A 435 21.72 20.69 1.58
CA LYS A 435 22.95 21.04 0.87
C LYS A 435 24.17 21.15 1.80
N SER A 436 24.04 21.79 2.96
CA SER A 436 25.12 21.83 3.96
C SER A 436 25.40 20.45 4.57
N VAL A 437 24.37 19.63 4.85
CA VAL A 437 24.55 18.26 5.36
C VAL A 437 25.36 17.39 4.38
N LEU A 438 25.13 17.52 3.06
CA LEU A 438 25.90 16.83 2.02
C LEU A 438 27.32 17.38 1.87
N ASN A 439 27.51 18.70 2.00
CA ASN A 439 28.84 19.32 2.02
C ASN A 439 29.68 18.86 3.23
N ASP A 440 29.06 18.70 4.40
CA ASP A 440 29.75 18.24 5.61
C ASP A 440 30.04 16.73 5.57
N LEU A 441 29.12 15.92 5.02
CA LEU A 441 29.40 14.52 4.68
C LEU A 441 30.57 14.40 3.69
N SER A 442 30.65 15.26 2.68
CA SER A 442 31.74 15.24 1.70
C SER A 442 33.11 15.52 2.35
N LYS A 443 33.16 16.37 3.39
CA LYS A 443 34.37 16.62 4.18
C LYS A 443 34.74 15.42 5.06
N GLU A 444 33.74 14.77 5.67
CA GLU A 444 33.95 13.56 6.50
C GLU A 444 34.49 12.39 5.68
N VAL A 445 33.98 12.23 4.46
CA VAL A 445 34.30 11.15 3.51
C VAL A 445 35.61 11.40 2.76
N GLY A 446 36.06 12.66 2.67
CA GLY A 446 37.22 13.06 1.87
C GLY A 446 36.96 13.10 0.35
N SER A 447 35.71 12.89 -0.07
CA SER A 447 35.27 12.87 -1.47
C SER A 447 33.93 13.58 -1.62
N LYS A 448 33.68 14.18 -2.78
CA LYS A 448 32.42 14.88 -3.08
C LYS A 448 31.28 13.86 -3.18
N VAL A 449 30.27 14.04 -2.33
CA VAL A 449 29.06 13.22 -2.31
C VAL A 449 27.89 13.98 -2.93
N THR A 450 27.22 13.35 -3.88
CA THR A 450 26.01 13.86 -4.54
C THR A 450 24.80 13.01 -4.20
N VAL A 451 23.61 13.56 -4.46
CA VAL A 451 22.38 12.77 -4.53
C VAL A 451 22.21 12.35 -5.99
N GLY A 452 22.10 11.06 -6.27
CA GLY A 452 21.80 10.58 -7.61
C GLY A 452 20.31 10.75 -7.94
N ASN A 453 19.46 10.15 -7.10
CA ASN A 453 18.00 10.23 -7.17
C ASN A 453 17.36 10.16 -5.78
N PHE A 454 16.08 10.54 -5.69
CA PHE A 454 15.25 10.26 -4.53
C PHE A 454 13.81 9.93 -4.96
N ALA A 455 13.08 9.24 -4.10
CA ALA A 455 11.69 8.89 -4.31
C ALA A 455 10.91 8.87 -2.99
N ARG A 456 9.60 9.12 -3.07
CA ARG A 456 8.67 9.05 -1.95
C ARG A 456 7.38 8.35 -2.39
N MET A 457 6.81 7.52 -1.53
CA MET A 457 5.51 6.90 -1.76
C MET A 457 4.68 6.87 -0.46
N GLU A 458 3.35 7.00 -0.62
CA GLU A 458 2.37 7.04 0.46
C GLU A 458 1.14 6.20 0.09
N VAL A 459 0.65 5.37 1.02
CA VAL A 459 -0.52 4.48 0.79
C VAL A 459 -1.78 5.29 0.47
N GLY A 460 -2.37 5.02 -0.69
CA GLY A 460 -3.61 5.66 -1.15
C GLY A 460 -3.40 7.08 -1.70
N GLU A 461 -2.16 7.53 -1.88
CA GLU A 461 -1.82 8.82 -2.51
C GLU A 461 -2.42 8.89 -3.93
N GLY A 462 -3.25 9.90 -4.20
CA GLY A 462 -3.99 10.03 -5.46
C GLY A 462 -5.24 9.14 -5.58
N VAL A 463 -5.65 8.42 -4.53
CA VAL A 463 -6.90 7.63 -4.51
C VAL A 463 -7.97 8.38 -3.73
N SER A 464 -9.05 8.78 -4.42
CA SER A 464 -10.18 9.50 -3.82
C SER A 464 -10.87 8.69 -2.72
N LYS A 465 -10.62 9.03 -1.45
CA LYS A 465 -11.24 8.34 -0.30
C LYS A 465 -12.73 8.69 -0.22
N ILE A 466 -13.58 7.68 -0.29
CA ILE A 466 -15.04 7.82 -0.09
C ILE A 466 -15.30 8.06 1.40
N LEU A 467 -15.21 9.33 1.82
CA LEU A 467 -15.62 9.76 3.16
C LEU A 467 -17.14 9.68 3.26
N ILE A 468 -17.67 8.55 3.76
CA ILE A 468 -19.08 8.41 4.14
C ILE A 468 -19.30 9.24 5.41
N VAL A 469 -19.48 10.55 5.23
CA VAL A 469 -19.87 11.49 6.30
C VAL A 469 -21.32 11.19 6.67
N THR A 470 -21.54 10.25 7.60
CA THR A 470 -22.84 10.02 8.22
C THR A 470 -23.29 11.32 8.88
N GLY A 471 -24.35 11.92 8.31
CA GLY A 471 -24.44 13.37 8.28
C GLY A 471 -24.79 14.04 9.62
N LYS A 472 -23.88 14.90 10.12
CA LYS A 472 -24.25 16.22 10.70
C LYS A 472 -23.06 17.17 10.99
N ARG A 473 -22.32 17.57 9.94
CA ARG A 473 -21.91 18.98 9.69
C ARG A 473 -21.20 19.12 8.33
N LYS A 474 -21.07 20.36 7.87
CA LYS A 474 -20.70 20.76 6.51
C LYS A 474 -19.18 20.77 6.28
N GLU A 475 -18.83 20.52 5.02
CA GLU A 475 -17.80 21.22 4.21
C GLU A 475 -16.45 21.51 4.89
N TRP A 476 -15.44 20.70 4.56
CA TRP A 476 -14.09 21.19 4.30
C TRP A 476 -13.58 20.57 2.99
N ILE A 477 -13.22 21.40 2.03
CA ILE A 477 -12.59 20.98 0.78
C ILE A 477 -11.10 20.78 1.07
N LEU A 478 -10.61 19.55 0.92
CA LEU A 478 -9.18 19.28 0.93
C LEU A 478 -8.62 19.50 -0.48
N SER A 479 -7.96 20.65 -0.67
CA SER A 479 -7.15 20.95 -1.84
C SER A 479 -5.85 21.63 -1.39
N LYS A 480 -4.84 20.79 -1.13
CA LYS A 480 -3.39 21.00 -1.26
C LYS A 480 -2.68 19.72 -0.79
#